data_AF-A0A062V966-F1
#
_entry.id   AF-A0A062V966-F1
#
_cell.length_a   1.000
_cell.length_b   1.000
_cell.length_c   1.000
_cell.angle_alpha   90.00
_cell.angle_beta   90.00
_cell.angle_gamma   90.00
#
_symmetry.space_group_name_H-M   'P 1'
#
loop_
_entity.id
_entity.type
_entity.pdbx_description
1 polymer ?
#
loop_
_entity_poly.entity_id
_entity_poly.type
_entity_poly.pdbx_seq_one_letter_code
_entity_poly.pdbx_strand_id
1 'polypeptide(L)'
;MSISAWAKSAETWLMTHVPGADWLMLFGAVMAVVTALLVLVWVLRLANRAINTLSNEGKARAARLSKAPGFRILIAPPVKDRPAGKWLQAALSQYLPTFSFGAPFSLVAMGPIKGGLESRSVARARKRMATADADMFLWASRAGNGERGLELHGLSRGGGLSPAEARLFTIALPGARKVRDDDLARAAAYLIAKQLQPALSDPQAFRAEKIRQLANDLDSLLAGEPPISATLRAEIEADFCASGVRVAEELGDVTALDKVIVMRRKHLEAASETADTGRVIQARLELGRALIVRAEKQFDQNIVREAIAQLSQAVEGLRADPMILRAQSASDALFKAQSMIESRKRFSLNFGS
;
A
#
# COMPACT_ATOMS: atom_id res chain seq x y z
N MET A 1 -8.92 -28.29 -62.17
CA MET A 1 -7.44 -28.45 -62.14
C MET A 1 -7.04 -28.63 -60.68
N SER A 2 -6.35 -29.70 -60.30
CA SER A 2 -5.95 -29.91 -58.90
C SER A 2 -4.81 -28.95 -58.53
N ILE A 3 -4.73 -28.53 -57.27
CA ILE A 3 -3.65 -27.70 -56.71
C ILE A 3 -2.27 -28.32 -57.05
N SER A 4 -2.19 -29.65 -57.05
CA SER A 4 -0.99 -30.40 -57.40
C SER A 4 -0.59 -30.30 -58.88
N ALA A 5 -1.56 -30.29 -59.81
CA ALA A 5 -1.28 -30.18 -61.24
C ALA A 5 -0.85 -28.76 -61.62
N TRP A 6 -1.46 -27.75 -61.00
CA TRP A 6 -1.07 -26.35 -61.17
C TRP A 6 0.33 -26.08 -60.61
N ALA A 7 0.63 -26.57 -59.39
CA ALA A 7 1.93 -26.39 -58.75
C ALA A 7 3.08 -26.96 -59.59
N LYS A 8 2.91 -28.16 -60.15
CA LYS A 8 3.91 -28.78 -61.05
C LYS A 8 4.13 -27.97 -62.32
N SER A 9 3.05 -27.44 -62.93
CA SER A 9 3.17 -26.62 -64.13
C SER A 9 3.89 -25.29 -63.84
N ALA A 10 3.62 -24.69 -62.68
CA ALA A 10 4.26 -23.46 -62.24
C ALA A 10 5.76 -23.69 -61.92
N GLU A 11 6.10 -24.76 -61.21
CA GLU A 11 7.47 -25.18 -60.93
C GLU A 11 8.28 -25.38 -62.21
N THR A 12 7.73 -26.10 -63.19
CA THR A 12 8.38 -26.36 -64.47
C THR A 12 8.63 -25.06 -65.24
N TRP A 13 7.66 -24.14 -65.27
CA TRP A 13 7.81 -22.85 -65.93
C TRP A 13 8.91 -21.99 -65.28
N LEU A 14 8.94 -21.95 -63.94
CA LEU A 14 9.86 -21.14 -63.14
C LEU A 14 11.31 -21.61 -63.31
N MET A 15 11.53 -22.93 -63.32
CA MET A 15 12.83 -23.54 -63.62
C MET A 15 13.33 -23.27 -65.05
N THR A 16 12.42 -23.07 -66.00
CA THR A 16 12.76 -22.89 -67.41
C THR A 16 13.05 -21.43 -67.78
N HIS A 17 12.44 -20.46 -67.08
CA HIS A 17 12.46 -19.04 -67.49
C HIS A 17 13.17 -18.10 -66.51
N VAL A 18 13.53 -18.54 -65.30
CA VAL A 18 14.16 -17.68 -64.28
C VAL A 18 15.58 -18.19 -63.95
N PRO A 19 16.64 -17.46 -64.31
CA PRO A 19 18.01 -17.81 -63.93
C PRO A 19 18.15 -17.81 -62.40
N GLY A 20 18.63 -18.92 -61.82
CA GLY A 20 18.74 -19.07 -60.36
C GLY A 20 17.45 -19.48 -59.64
N ALA A 21 16.47 -20.03 -60.36
CA ALA A 21 15.21 -20.55 -59.81
C ALA A 21 15.39 -21.49 -58.60
N ASP A 22 16.46 -22.32 -58.58
CA ASP A 22 16.80 -23.20 -57.46
C ASP A 22 17.01 -22.42 -56.15
N TRP A 23 17.71 -21.28 -56.22
CA TRP A 23 17.97 -20.42 -55.06
C TRP A 23 16.69 -19.72 -54.57
N LEU A 24 15.80 -19.34 -55.49
CA LEU A 24 14.51 -18.74 -55.16
C LEU A 24 13.56 -19.76 -54.51
N MET A 25 13.54 -21.01 -54.98
CA MET A 25 12.78 -22.09 -54.34
C MET A 25 13.31 -22.44 -52.96
N LEU A 26 14.64 -22.56 -52.81
CA LEU A 26 15.28 -22.79 -51.52
C LEU A 26 14.97 -21.66 -50.53
N PHE A 27 15.10 -20.41 -50.99
CA PHE A 27 14.75 -19.22 -50.19
C PHE A 27 13.26 -19.22 -49.80
N GLY A 28 12.35 -19.51 -50.73
CA GLY A 28 10.92 -19.60 -50.48
C GLY A 28 10.56 -20.69 -49.45
N ALA A 29 11.19 -21.87 -49.55
CA ALA A 29 11.01 -22.96 -48.60
C ALA A 29 11.52 -22.58 -47.20
N VAL A 30 12.71 -21.96 -47.10
CA VAL A 30 13.25 -21.45 -45.84
C VAL A 30 12.33 -20.39 -45.23
N MET A 31 11.85 -19.43 -46.02
CA MET A 31 10.93 -18.39 -45.57
C MET A 31 9.58 -18.96 -45.12
N ALA A 32 9.07 -20.00 -45.78
CA ALA A 32 7.85 -20.68 -45.35
C ALA A 32 8.01 -21.36 -43.99
N VAL A 33 9.15 -22.03 -43.75
CA VAL A 33 9.48 -22.63 -42.45
C VAL A 33 9.63 -21.56 -41.36
N VAL A 34 10.36 -20.47 -41.64
CA VAL A 34 10.50 -19.35 -40.70
C VAL A 34 9.13 -18.74 -40.37
N THR A 35 8.28 -18.54 -41.37
CA THR A 35 6.92 -18.01 -41.16
C THR A 35 6.07 -18.97 -40.33
N ALA A 36 6.12 -20.27 -40.60
CA ALA A 36 5.41 -21.28 -39.82
C ALA A 36 5.88 -21.30 -38.35
N LEU A 37 7.19 -21.20 -38.10
CA LEU A 37 7.75 -21.09 -36.75
C LEU A 37 7.31 -19.80 -36.04
N LEU A 38 7.28 -18.66 -36.73
CA LEU A 38 6.80 -17.40 -36.17
C LEU A 38 5.31 -17.47 -35.81
N VAL A 39 4.49 -18.06 -36.69
CA VAL A 39 3.06 -18.31 -36.43
C VAL A 39 2.89 -19.24 -35.23
N LEU A 40 3.65 -20.34 -35.16
CA LEU A 40 3.61 -21.26 -34.02
C LEU A 40 3.97 -20.56 -32.70
N VAL A 41 5.05 -19.76 -32.69
CA VAL A 41 5.43 -18.96 -31.51
C VAL A 41 4.34 -17.97 -31.13
N TRP A 42 3.68 -17.35 -32.11
CA TRP A 42 2.58 -16.42 -31.85
C TRP A 42 1.35 -17.11 -31.27
N VAL A 43 0.94 -18.26 -31.82
CA VAL A 43 -0.15 -19.10 -31.29
C VAL A 43 0.15 -19.57 -29.87
N LEU A 44 1.37 -20.06 -29.61
CA LEU A 44 1.80 -20.47 -28.27
C LEU A 44 1.76 -19.31 -27.27
N ARG A 45 2.15 -18.09 -27.69
CA ARG A 45 2.05 -16.89 -26.84
C ARG A 45 0.60 -16.52 -26.54
N LEU A 46 -0.30 -16.62 -27.51
CA LEU A 46 -1.73 -16.37 -27.29
C LEU A 46 -2.37 -17.41 -26.37
N ALA A 47 -2.11 -18.70 -26.61
CA ALA A 47 -2.57 -19.78 -25.76
C ALA A 47 -2.08 -19.60 -24.32
N ASN A 48 -0.80 -19.31 -24.12
CA ASN A 48 -0.25 -19.06 -22.80
C ASN A 48 -0.89 -17.84 -22.12
N ARG A 49 -1.18 -16.76 -22.86
CA ARG A 49 -1.93 -15.61 -22.31
C ARG A 49 -3.33 -16.01 -21.87
N ALA A 50 -4.07 -16.76 -22.70
CA ALA A 50 -5.43 -17.21 -22.40
C ALA A 50 -5.47 -18.15 -21.18
N ILE A 51 -4.55 -19.11 -21.10
CA ILE A 51 -4.41 -20.03 -19.96
C ILE A 51 -4.12 -19.23 -18.68
N ASN A 52 -3.20 -18.27 -18.73
CA ASN A 52 -2.88 -17.45 -17.57
C ASN A 52 -4.06 -16.57 -17.13
N THR A 53 -4.85 -16.03 -18.05
CA THR A 53 -6.05 -15.25 -17.70
C THR A 53 -7.11 -16.15 -17.04
N LEU A 54 -7.39 -17.31 -17.62
CA LEU A 54 -8.37 -18.27 -17.09
C LEU A 54 -7.93 -18.83 -15.73
N SER A 55 -6.64 -19.17 -15.57
CA SER A 55 -6.09 -19.64 -14.30
C SER A 55 -6.23 -18.58 -13.21
N ASN A 56 -5.95 -17.30 -13.52
CA ASN A 56 -6.08 -16.22 -12.55
C ASN A 56 -7.55 -15.94 -12.17
N GLU A 57 -8.45 -15.95 -13.14
CA GLU A 57 -9.88 -15.81 -12.86
C GLU A 57 -10.42 -17.01 -12.06
N GLY A 58 -9.97 -18.22 -12.38
CA GLY A 58 -10.29 -19.44 -11.63
C GLY A 58 -9.81 -19.36 -10.19
N LYS A 59 -8.56 -18.93 -9.95
CA LYS A 59 -8.01 -18.71 -8.59
C LYS A 59 -8.77 -17.63 -7.83
N ALA A 60 -9.13 -16.52 -8.47
CA ALA A 60 -9.93 -15.47 -7.84
C ALA A 60 -11.31 -15.99 -7.43
N ARG A 61 -12.00 -16.74 -8.32
CA ARG A 61 -13.30 -17.35 -8.00
C ARG A 61 -13.19 -18.40 -6.90
N ALA A 62 -12.17 -19.25 -6.94
CA ALA A 62 -11.91 -20.23 -5.90
C ALA A 62 -11.65 -19.54 -4.54
N ALA A 63 -10.92 -18.43 -4.53
CA ALA A 63 -10.70 -17.63 -3.33
C ALA A 63 -12.01 -17.06 -2.77
N ARG A 64 -12.91 -16.58 -3.63
CA ARG A 64 -14.25 -16.11 -3.22
C ARG A 64 -15.11 -17.23 -2.62
N LEU A 65 -15.02 -18.44 -3.19
CA LEU A 65 -15.77 -19.61 -2.70
C LEU A 65 -15.16 -20.22 -1.42
N SER A 66 -13.89 -19.91 -1.13
CA SER A 66 -13.25 -20.33 0.09
C SER A 66 -13.93 -19.72 1.31
N LYS A 67 -14.29 -20.57 2.27
CA LYS A 67 -14.86 -20.19 3.58
C LYS A 67 -13.79 -19.80 4.61
N ALA A 68 -12.55 -19.54 4.17
CA ALA A 68 -11.48 -19.11 5.06
C ALA A 68 -11.90 -17.79 5.77
N PRO A 69 -11.86 -17.73 7.10
CA PRO A 69 -12.24 -16.53 7.83
C PRO A 69 -11.19 -15.42 7.66
N GLY A 70 -11.63 -14.17 7.83
CA GLY A 70 -10.77 -12.99 7.89
C GLY A 70 -10.34 -12.43 6.54
N PHE A 71 -9.19 -11.74 6.52
CA PHE A 71 -8.80 -10.93 5.36
C PHE A 71 -8.37 -11.78 4.18
N ARG A 72 -8.89 -11.47 2.99
CA ARG A 72 -8.46 -12.10 1.74
C ARG A 72 -7.48 -11.20 1.01
N ILE A 73 -6.24 -11.66 0.89
CA ILE A 73 -5.13 -10.90 0.30
C ILE A 73 -4.63 -11.61 -0.95
N LEU A 74 -4.77 -10.95 -2.09
CA LEU A 74 -4.24 -11.44 -3.36
C LEU A 74 -2.82 -10.92 -3.57
N ILE A 75 -1.87 -11.79 -3.92
CA ILE A 75 -0.46 -11.40 -4.13
C ILE A 75 -0.03 -11.79 -5.54
N ALA A 76 0.39 -10.81 -6.34
CA ALA A 76 1.00 -11.03 -7.65
C ALA A 76 2.52 -10.78 -7.60
N PRO A 77 3.36 -11.76 -7.98
CA PRO A 77 4.80 -11.60 -7.99
C PRO A 77 5.24 -10.64 -9.10
N PRO A 78 6.46 -10.07 -9.01
CA PRO A 78 7.01 -9.26 -10.09
C PRO A 78 7.35 -10.16 -11.29
N VAL A 79 7.10 -9.65 -12.51
CA VAL A 79 7.21 -10.41 -13.78
C VAL A 79 8.55 -11.14 -13.94
N LYS A 80 9.65 -10.55 -13.48
CA LYS A 80 11.03 -11.07 -13.67
C LYS A 80 11.76 -11.39 -12.36
N ASP A 81 11.07 -11.44 -11.21
CA ASP A 81 11.72 -11.74 -9.93
C ASP A 81 10.84 -12.64 -9.04
N ARG A 82 10.60 -13.88 -9.51
CA ARG A 82 9.86 -14.90 -8.74
C ARG A 82 10.35 -15.05 -7.29
N PRO A 83 11.67 -15.01 -6.99
CA PRO A 83 12.15 -15.03 -5.61
C PRO A 83 11.60 -13.90 -4.73
N ALA A 84 11.45 -12.67 -5.26
CA ALA A 84 10.83 -11.57 -4.49
C ALA A 84 9.37 -11.85 -4.15
N GLY A 85 8.62 -12.45 -5.08
CA GLY A 85 7.23 -12.85 -4.82
C GLY A 85 7.12 -13.92 -3.75
N LYS A 86 7.99 -14.93 -3.78
CA LYS A 86 8.05 -15.98 -2.74
C LYS A 86 8.45 -15.41 -1.39
N TRP A 87 9.47 -14.53 -1.36
CA TRP A 87 9.89 -13.84 -0.15
C TRP A 87 8.76 -13.01 0.45
N LEU A 88 8.06 -12.20 -0.35
CA LEU A 88 6.95 -11.39 0.14
C LEU A 88 5.81 -12.25 0.70
N GLN A 89 5.48 -13.35 0.03
CA GLN A 89 4.47 -14.29 0.53
C GLN A 89 4.90 -14.93 1.86
N ALA A 90 6.16 -15.31 2.00
CA ALA A 90 6.71 -15.86 3.25
C ALA A 90 6.70 -14.81 4.38
N ALA A 91 7.17 -13.59 4.10
CA ALA A 91 7.18 -12.47 5.04
C ALA A 91 5.77 -12.18 5.58
N LEU A 92 4.77 -12.12 4.70
CA LEU A 92 3.38 -11.90 5.10
C LEU A 92 2.81 -13.10 5.88
N SER A 93 3.09 -14.33 5.45
CA SER A 93 2.61 -15.51 6.17
C SER A 93 3.16 -15.58 7.60
N GLN A 94 4.39 -15.11 7.81
CA GLN A 94 5.08 -15.18 9.10
C GLN A 94 4.74 -14.00 10.01
N TYR A 95 4.76 -12.77 9.49
CA TYR A 95 4.73 -11.55 10.31
C TYR A 95 3.42 -10.76 10.26
N LEU A 96 2.57 -10.98 9.26
CA LEU A 96 1.27 -10.32 9.23
C LEU A 96 0.39 -10.62 10.48
N PRO A 97 0.35 -11.86 11.02
CA PRO A 97 -0.44 -12.15 12.23
C PRO A 97 -0.05 -11.29 13.43
N THR A 98 1.24 -10.97 13.58
CA THR A 98 1.77 -10.12 14.66
C THR A 98 1.14 -8.73 14.59
N PHE A 99 1.14 -8.12 13.41
CA PHE A 99 0.65 -6.75 13.21
C PHE A 99 -0.87 -6.65 12.96
N SER A 100 -1.56 -7.77 12.73
CA SER A 100 -3.02 -7.83 12.58
C SER A 100 -3.75 -8.25 13.86
N PHE A 101 -3.05 -8.30 15.00
CA PHE A 101 -3.56 -8.79 16.29
C PHE A 101 -4.15 -10.21 16.21
N GLY A 102 -3.52 -11.08 15.42
CA GLY A 102 -3.96 -12.46 15.21
C GLY A 102 -5.22 -12.59 14.35
N ALA A 103 -5.65 -11.53 13.66
CA ALA A 103 -6.79 -11.62 12.75
C ALA A 103 -6.50 -12.64 11.65
N PRO A 104 -7.41 -13.60 11.40
CA PRO A 104 -7.20 -14.61 10.38
C PRO A 104 -7.09 -13.96 8.99
N PHE A 105 -6.33 -14.58 8.10
CA PHE A 105 -6.22 -14.14 6.72
C PHE A 105 -5.94 -15.32 5.78
N SER A 106 -6.17 -15.09 4.49
CA SER A 106 -5.81 -16.00 3.42
C SER A 106 -4.95 -15.28 2.38
N LEU A 107 -3.80 -15.87 2.05
CA LEU A 107 -2.92 -15.39 1.00
C LEU A 107 -3.16 -16.20 -0.27
N VAL A 108 -3.52 -15.52 -1.35
CA VAL A 108 -3.83 -16.17 -2.64
C VAL A 108 -2.82 -15.71 -3.68
N ALA A 109 -1.99 -16.65 -4.15
CA ALA A 109 -0.96 -16.38 -5.15
C ALA A 109 -1.57 -16.23 -6.56
N MET A 110 -1.48 -15.02 -7.10
CA MET A 110 -1.95 -14.64 -8.42
C MET A 110 -0.79 -14.59 -9.42
N GLY A 111 -1.11 -14.64 -10.71
CA GLY A 111 -0.16 -14.39 -11.79
C GLY A 111 0.27 -12.93 -11.85
N PRO A 112 1.46 -12.65 -12.40
CA PRO A 112 2.07 -11.31 -12.35
C PRO A 112 1.22 -10.25 -13.04
N ILE A 113 1.30 -9.01 -12.55
CA ILE A 113 0.81 -7.80 -13.21
C ILE A 113 2.05 -6.99 -13.65
N LYS A 114 2.08 -6.56 -14.91
CA LYS A 114 3.19 -5.78 -15.46
C LYS A 114 2.91 -4.30 -15.26
N GLY A 115 3.88 -3.55 -14.74
CA GLY A 115 3.80 -2.10 -14.53
C GLY A 115 3.41 -1.71 -13.11
N GLY A 116 3.44 -0.42 -12.83
CA GLY A 116 3.08 0.16 -11.52
C GLY A 116 1.64 0.62 -11.47
N LEU A 117 1.42 1.87 -11.05
CA LEU A 117 0.09 2.52 -10.94
C LEU A 117 -0.51 2.96 -12.28
N GLU A 118 -0.08 2.35 -13.39
CA GLU A 118 -0.68 2.59 -14.71
C GLU A 118 -2.14 2.12 -14.74
N SER A 119 -3.01 2.87 -15.44
CA SER A 119 -4.46 2.59 -15.52
C SER A 119 -4.78 1.14 -15.91
N ARG A 120 -4.05 0.54 -16.86
CA ARG A 120 -4.26 -0.86 -17.28
C ARG A 120 -3.89 -1.89 -16.21
N SER A 121 -2.94 -1.58 -15.35
CA SER A 121 -2.48 -2.45 -14.26
C SER A 121 -3.44 -2.37 -13.08
N VAL A 122 -3.83 -1.14 -12.73
CA VAL A 122 -4.86 -0.86 -11.72
C VAL A 122 -6.20 -1.50 -12.11
N ALA A 123 -6.66 -1.35 -13.36
CA ALA A 123 -7.90 -1.97 -13.82
C ALA A 123 -7.88 -3.50 -13.71
N ARG A 124 -6.73 -4.12 -14.03
CA ARG A 124 -6.55 -5.57 -13.86
C ARG A 124 -6.54 -6.00 -12.39
N ALA A 125 -5.87 -5.23 -11.52
CA ALA A 125 -5.86 -5.48 -10.09
C ALA A 125 -7.27 -5.33 -9.49
N ARG A 126 -7.99 -4.24 -9.81
CA ARG A 126 -9.39 -4.02 -9.40
C ARG A 126 -10.31 -5.14 -9.88
N LYS A 127 -10.22 -5.56 -11.15
CA LYS A 127 -11.03 -6.68 -11.68
C LYS A 127 -10.80 -7.96 -10.88
N ARG A 128 -9.55 -8.32 -10.58
CA ARG A 128 -9.20 -9.52 -9.82
C ARG A 128 -9.66 -9.42 -8.36
N MET A 129 -9.46 -8.27 -7.75
CA MET A 129 -9.91 -7.97 -6.39
C MET A 129 -11.44 -8.11 -6.25
N ALA A 130 -12.20 -7.53 -7.19
CA ALA A 130 -13.65 -7.65 -7.22
C ALA A 130 -14.10 -9.10 -7.49
N THR A 131 -13.42 -9.83 -8.38
CA THR A 131 -13.75 -11.23 -8.68
C THR A 131 -13.58 -12.13 -7.45
N ALA A 132 -12.53 -11.90 -6.67
CA ALA A 132 -12.23 -12.65 -5.46
C ALA A 132 -12.96 -12.15 -4.21
N ASP A 133 -13.64 -10.99 -4.29
CA ASP A 133 -14.10 -10.22 -3.12
C ASP A 133 -12.99 -10.10 -2.06
N ALA A 134 -11.82 -9.63 -2.51
CA ALA A 134 -10.63 -9.52 -1.68
C ALA A 134 -10.58 -8.19 -0.93
N ASP A 135 -9.99 -8.19 0.26
CA ASP A 135 -9.75 -7.00 1.08
C ASP A 135 -8.56 -6.20 0.59
N MET A 136 -7.57 -6.91 0.02
CA MET A 136 -6.38 -6.31 -0.53
C MET A 136 -5.88 -7.06 -1.77
N PHE A 137 -5.35 -6.31 -2.73
CA PHE A 137 -4.59 -6.84 -3.85
C PHE A 137 -3.21 -6.17 -3.87
N LEU A 138 -2.15 -6.98 -3.83
CA LEU A 138 -0.75 -6.55 -3.89
C LEU A 138 -0.12 -7.03 -5.20
N TRP A 139 0.65 -6.16 -5.86
CA TRP A 139 1.57 -6.58 -6.91
C TRP A 139 2.89 -5.85 -6.79
N ALA A 140 3.96 -6.60 -6.94
CA ALA A 140 5.30 -6.04 -6.90
C ALA A 140 5.78 -5.70 -8.32
N SER A 141 6.48 -4.58 -8.45
CA SER A 141 7.30 -4.25 -9.60
C SER A 141 8.77 -4.14 -9.16
N ARG A 142 9.70 -4.55 -10.03
CA ARG A 142 11.14 -4.46 -9.74
C ARG A 142 11.73 -3.36 -10.62
N ALA A 143 12.24 -2.32 -9.99
CA ALA A 143 12.90 -1.19 -10.63
C ALA A 143 14.43 -1.37 -10.67
N GLY A 144 15.02 -2.01 -9.66
CA GLY A 144 16.48 -2.15 -9.57
C GLY A 144 16.96 -2.80 -8.27
N ASN A 145 18.21 -2.50 -7.87
CA ASN A 145 18.79 -2.96 -6.60
C ASN A 145 18.90 -1.85 -5.54
N GLY A 146 18.55 -0.61 -5.87
CA GLY A 146 18.62 0.52 -4.94
C GLY A 146 17.55 0.49 -3.86
N GLU A 147 17.50 1.56 -3.07
CA GLU A 147 16.58 1.79 -1.93
C GLU A 147 15.09 1.71 -2.32
N ARG A 148 14.76 2.05 -3.57
CA ARG A 148 13.42 1.91 -4.17
C ARG A 148 13.38 0.83 -5.26
N GLY A 149 14.17 -0.24 -5.08
CA GLY A 149 14.36 -1.26 -6.11
C GLY A 149 13.21 -2.27 -6.25
N LEU A 150 12.37 -2.42 -5.22
CA LEU A 150 11.18 -3.26 -5.19
C LEU A 150 9.97 -2.43 -4.76
N GLU A 151 9.11 -2.05 -5.71
CA GLU A 151 7.91 -1.29 -5.41
C GLU A 151 6.73 -2.23 -5.24
N LEU A 152 6.13 -2.22 -4.05
CA LEU A 152 4.90 -2.95 -3.74
C LEU A 152 3.73 -2.01 -3.97
N HIS A 153 3.00 -2.22 -5.07
CA HIS A 153 1.78 -1.50 -5.33
C HIS A 153 0.60 -2.29 -4.77
N GLY A 154 -0.45 -1.58 -4.35
CA GLY A 154 -1.61 -2.25 -3.82
C GLY A 154 -2.91 -1.48 -3.96
N LEU A 155 -4.00 -2.23 -3.79
CA LEU A 155 -5.35 -1.76 -3.58
C LEU A 155 -5.83 -2.31 -2.24
N SER A 156 -6.29 -1.43 -1.35
CA SER A 156 -6.86 -1.84 -0.05
C SER A 156 -8.27 -1.29 0.14
N ARG A 157 -9.15 -2.11 0.70
CA ARG A 157 -10.48 -1.67 1.16
C ARG A 157 -10.45 -1.01 2.53
N GLY A 158 -9.32 -1.10 3.25
CA GLY A 158 -9.15 -0.51 4.57
C GLY A 158 -10.23 -0.91 5.58
N GLY A 159 -10.81 -2.10 5.46
CA GLY A 159 -11.83 -2.62 6.37
C GLY A 159 -13.28 -2.15 6.14
N GLY A 160 -13.58 -1.40 5.06
CA GLY A 160 -14.96 -0.95 4.84
C GLY A 160 -15.33 -0.47 3.43
N LEU A 161 -14.36 -0.14 2.58
CA LEU A 161 -14.64 0.34 1.22
C LEU A 161 -15.12 -0.81 0.33
N SER A 162 -15.85 -0.51 -0.75
CA SER A 162 -16.11 -1.49 -1.80
C SER A 162 -14.84 -1.76 -2.63
N PRO A 163 -14.75 -2.88 -3.39
CA PRO A 163 -13.62 -3.10 -4.29
C PRO A 163 -13.40 -1.99 -5.34
N ALA A 164 -14.46 -1.26 -5.71
CA ALA A 164 -14.39 -0.14 -6.63
C ALA A 164 -13.74 1.10 -5.99
N GLU A 165 -13.97 1.30 -4.70
CA GLU A 165 -13.45 2.42 -3.91
C GLU A 165 -12.09 2.14 -3.25
N ALA A 166 -11.59 0.90 -3.38
CA ALA A 166 -10.32 0.50 -2.81
C ALA A 166 -9.21 1.51 -3.14
N ARG A 167 -8.47 1.94 -2.11
CA ARG A 167 -7.45 2.98 -2.20
C ARG A 167 -6.16 2.41 -2.74
N LEU A 168 -5.53 3.16 -3.65
CA LEU A 168 -4.23 2.83 -4.20
C LEU A 168 -3.12 3.24 -3.24
N PHE A 169 -2.08 2.44 -3.13
CA PHE A 169 -0.86 2.77 -2.41
C PHE A 169 0.37 2.17 -3.09
N THR A 170 1.54 2.70 -2.74
CA THR A 170 2.83 2.13 -3.11
C THR A 170 3.78 2.18 -1.93
N ILE A 171 4.42 1.06 -1.62
CA ILE A 171 5.49 0.95 -0.62
C ILE A 171 6.79 0.67 -1.39
N ALA A 172 7.78 1.55 -1.27
CA ALA A 172 9.05 1.40 -1.95
C ALA A 172 10.08 0.73 -1.02
N LEU A 173 10.40 -0.53 -1.31
CA LEU A 173 11.36 -1.34 -0.58
C LEU A 173 12.68 -1.45 -1.35
N PRO A 174 13.80 -1.76 -0.66
CA PRO A 174 15.06 -2.03 -1.33
C PRO A 174 14.95 -3.26 -2.26
N GLY A 175 15.57 -3.17 -3.43
CA GLY A 175 15.48 -4.23 -4.43
C GLY A 175 16.56 -5.30 -4.32
N ALA A 176 17.66 -5.00 -3.61
CA ALA A 176 18.78 -5.91 -3.45
C ALA A 176 18.35 -7.20 -2.73
N ARG A 177 18.79 -8.36 -3.22
CA ARG A 177 18.40 -9.66 -2.64
C ARG A 177 19.02 -9.90 -1.27
N LYS A 178 20.23 -9.39 -1.05
CA LYS A 178 21.00 -9.57 0.19
C LYS A 178 20.39 -8.91 1.42
N VAL A 179 19.54 -7.90 1.23
CA VAL A 179 18.87 -7.15 2.31
C VAL A 179 17.45 -7.67 2.58
N ARG A 180 17.07 -8.80 1.99
CA ARG A 180 15.78 -9.47 2.25
C ARG A 180 15.90 -10.37 3.47
N ASP A 181 16.38 -9.77 4.54
CA ASP A 181 16.49 -10.36 5.86
C ASP A 181 15.13 -10.34 6.58
N ASP A 182 15.18 -10.75 7.83
CA ASP A 182 14.02 -10.85 8.70
C ASP A 182 13.45 -9.49 9.07
N ASP A 183 14.31 -8.50 9.33
CA ASP A 183 13.90 -7.13 9.68
C ASP A 183 13.18 -6.45 8.52
N LEU A 184 13.66 -6.61 7.28
CA LEU A 184 12.92 -6.13 6.11
C LEU A 184 11.58 -6.86 5.93
N ALA A 185 11.53 -8.16 6.22
CA ALA A 185 10.29 -8.94 6.14
C ALA A 185 9.25 -8.44 7.15
N ARG A 186 9.67 -8.15 8.40
CA ARG A 186 8.83 -7.56 9.45
C ARG A 186 8.36 -6.16 9.06
N ALA A 187 9.25 -5.30 8.55
CA ALA A 187 8.88 -3.96 8.09
C ALA A 187 7.86 -4.00 6.94
N ALA A 188 8.06 -4.87 5.95
CA ALA A 188 7.12 -5.04 4.85
C ALA A 188 5.75 -5.52 5.34
N ALA A 189 5.72 -6.48 6.28
CA ALA A 189 4.48 -6.99 6.84
C ALA A 189 3.74 -5.94 7.65
N TYR A 190 4.43 -5.14 8.47
CA TYR A 190 3.83 -4.03 9.21
C TYR A 190 3.21 -2.98 8.29
N LEU A 191 3.97 -2.51 7.30
CA LEU A 191 3.49 -1.49 6.35
C LEU A 191 2.27 -2.01 5.57
N ILE A 192 2.23 -3.29 5.22
CA ILE A 192 1.07 -3.92 4.57
C ILE A 192 -0.11 -4.06 5.55
N ALA A 193 0.14 -4.45 6.81
CA ALA A 193 -0.90 -4.51 7.84
C ALA A 193 -1.57 -3.15 8.03
N LYS A 194 -0.78 -2.08 8.09
CA LYS A 194 -1.26 -0.70 8.16
C LYS A 194 -2.14 -0.32 6.97
N GLN A 195 -1.79 -0.74 5.75
CA GLN A 195 -2.67 -0.51 4.59
C GLN A 195 -3.95 -1.34 4.65
N LEU A 196 -3.91 -2.54 5.25
CA LEU A 196 -5.07 -3.42 5.41
C LEU A 196 -6.04 -2.88 6.47
N GLN A 197 -5.49 -2.35 7.55
CA GLN A 197 -6.19 -1.76 8.68
C GLN A 197 -5.63 -0.35 8.96
N PRO A 198 -6.10 0.69 8.25
CA PRO A 198 -5.60 2.06 8.41
C PRO A 198 -5.71 2.59 9.84
N ALA A 199 -6.64 2.04 10.63
CA ALA A 199 -6.79 2.32 12.04
C ALA A 199 -5.52 2.01 12.87
N LEU A 200 -4.57 1.18 12.38
CA LEU A 200 -3.32 0.88 13.10
C LEU A 200 -2.45 2.13 13.35
N SER A 201 -2.60 3.17 12.53
CA SER A 201 -1.97 4.48 12.77
C SER A 201 -2.73 5.38 13.74
N ASP A 202 -3.92 4.98 14.15
CA ASP A 202 -4.68 5.64 15.19
C ASP A 202 -4.76 4.72 16.42
N PRO A 203 -3.84 4.88 17.38
CA PRO A 203 -3.84 4.08 18.59
C PRO A 203 -5.20 4.10 19.30
N GLN A 204 -6.00 5.18 19.17
CA GLN A 204 -7.32 5.30 19.79
C GLN A 204 -8.35 4.27 19.33
N ALA A 205 -8.16 3.69 18.15
CA ALA A 205 -9.07 2.73 17.55
C ALA A 205 -9.03 1.32 18.18
N PHE A 206 -8.02 1.01 19.00
CA PHE A 206 -7.86 -0.33 19.61
C PHE A 206 -7.68 -0.28 21.11
N ARG A 207 -8.00 -1.37 21.81
CA ARG A 207 -7.76 -1.47 23.26
C ARG A 207 -6.28 -1.30 23.60
N ALA A 208 -6.01 -0.68 24.74
CA ALA A 208 -4.67 -0.35 25.21
C ALA A 208 -3.70 -1.54 25.22
N GLU A 209 -4.18 -2.74 25.57
CA GLU A 209 -3.33 -3.94 25.63
C GLU A 209 -2.83 -4.37 24.25
N LYS A 210 -3.66 -4.21 23.21
CA LYS A 210 -3.27 -4.45 21.82
C LYS A 210 -2.27 -3.41 21.35
N ILE A 211 -2.48 -2.15 21.71
CA ILE A 211 -1.53 -1.07 21.39
C ILE A 211 -0.21 -1.29 22.10
N ARG A 212 -0.19 -1.79 23.35
CA ARG A 212 1.06 -2.16 24.03
C ARG A 212 1.82 -3.25 23.28
N GLN A 213 1.11 -4.28 22.81
CA GLN A 213 1.73 -5.30 21.96
C GLN A 213 2.32 -4.69 20.68
N LEU A 214 1.54 -3.86 19.99
CA LEU A 214 2.01 -3.15 18.78
C LEU A 214 3.24 -2.28 19.09
N ALA A 215 3.22 -1.49 20.16
CA ALA A 215 4.34 -0.65 20.56
C ALA A 215 5.61 -1.47 20.77
N ASN A 216 5.53 -2.62 21.45
CA ASN A 216 6.66 -3.51 21.66
C ASN A 216 7.16 -4.13 20.35
N ASP A 217 6.26 -4.55 19.47
CA ASP A 217 6.61 -5.12 18.17
C ASP A 217 7.29 -4.09 17.25
N LEU A 218 6.81 -2.83 17.27
CA LEU A 218 7.42 -1.72 16.54
C LEU A 218 8.75 -1.29 17.15
N ASP A 219 8.89 -1.29 18.48
CA ASP A 219 10.16 -1.00 19.14
C ASP A 219 11.24 -2.02 18.75
N SER A 220 10.89 -3.30 18.81
CA SER A 220 11.73 -4.41 18.37
C SER A 220 12.09 -4.30 16.89
N LEU A 221 11.13 -3.93 16.04
CA LEU A 221 11.39 -3.71 14.61
C LEU A 221 12.38 -2.56 14.39
N LEU A 222 12.21 -1.43 15.09
CA LEU A 222 13.10 -0.28 14.95
C LEU A 222 14.52 -0.58 15.48
N ALA A 223 14.63 -1.39 16.54
CA ALA A 223 15.89 -1.84 17.10
C ALA A 223 16.70 -2.76 16.15
N GLY A 224 16.03 -3.53 15.29
CA GLY A 224 16.67 -4.33 14.23
C GLY A 224 17.22 -3.51 13.06
N GLU A 225 16.98 -2.19 13.05
CA GLU A 225 17.42 -1.28 12.00
C GLU A 225 17.13 -1.76 10.57
N PRO A 226 15.85 -2.01 10.22
CA PRO A 226 15.49 -2.56 8.92
C PRO A 226 16.05 -1.70 7.77
N PRO A 227 16.50 -2.32 6.65
CA PRO A 227 17.13 -1.64 5.53
C PRO A 227 16.10 -0.91 4.64
N ILE A 228 15.23 -0.10 5.24
CA ILE A 228 14.19 0.70 4.60
C ILE A 228 14.63 2.16 4.45
N SER A 229 13.92 2.90 3.60
CA SER A 229 14.18 4.32 3.43
C SER A 229 13.90 5.15 4.69
N ALA A 230 14.53 6.31 4.80
CA ALA A 230 14.29 7.25 5.89
C ALA A 230 12.81 7.67 5.98
N THR A 231 12.11 7.73 4.83
CA THR A 231 10.67 8.05 4.80
C THR A 231 9.82 6.95 5.43
N LEU A 232 10.07 5.68 5.09
CA LEU A 232 9.36 4.55 5.68
C LEU A 232 9.72 4.38 7.16
N ARG A 233 10.98 4.60 7.51
CA ARG A 233 11.42 4.58 8.91
C ARG A 233 10.69 5.64 9.74
N ALA A 234 10.62 6.88 9.26
CA ALA A 234 9.89 7.96 9.95
C ALA A 234 8.39 7.63 10.12
N GLU A 235 7.79 6.91 9.18
CA GLU A 235 6.41 6.45 9.29
C GLU A 235 6.24 5.42 10.41
N ILE A 236 7.11 4.42 10.49
CA ILE A 236 7.10 3.39 11.55
C ILE A 236 7.39 4.02 12.92
N GLU A 237 8.37 4.92 13.00
CA GLU A 237 8.69 5.68 14.21
C GLU A 237 7.49 6.51 14.68
N ALA A 238 6.73 7.09 13.76
CA ALA A 238 5.56 7.87 14.12
C ALA A 238 4.47 7.00 14.75
N ASP A 239 4.19 5.85 14.16
CA ASP A 239 3.21 4.90 14.70
C ASP A 239 3.67 4.30 16.05
N PHE A 240 4.98 4.06 16.22
CA PHE A 240 5.57 3.65 17.49
C PHE A 240 5.38 4.73 18.56
N CYS A 241 5.71 5.99 18.27
CA CYS A 241 5.58 7.09 19.21
C CYS A 241 4.12 7.30 19.64
N ALA A 242 3.19 7.31 18.69
CA ALA A 242 1.77 7.42 18.98
C ALA A 242 1.27 6.29 19.89
N SER A 243 1.70 5.05 19.61
CA SER A 243 1.35 3.88 20.41
C SER A 243 1.96 3.93 21.81
N GLY A 244 3.24 4.31 21.93
CA GLY A 244 3.95 4.42 23.20
C GLY A 244 3.33 5.49 24.13
N VAL A 245 2.94 6.65 23.60
CA VAL A 245 2.25 7.69 24.37
C VAL A 245 0.92 7.17 24.91
N ARG A 246 0.09 6.54 24.06
CA ARG A 246 -1.21 6.00 24.49
C ARG A 246 -1.05 4.95 25.59
N VAL A 247 -0.08 4.05 25.45
CA VAL A 247 0.18 3.00 26.44
C VAL A 247 0.58 3.62 27.79
N ALA A 248 1.41 4.66 27.76
CA ALA A 248 1.81 5.36 28.97
C ALA A 248 0.62 6.09 29.64
N GLU A 249 -0.27 6.71 28.87
CA GLU A 249 -1.47 7.39 29.39
C GLU A 249 -2.53 6.42 29.93
N GLU A 250 -2.87 5.36 29.18
CA GLU A 250 -4.00 4.49 29.53
C GLU A 250 -3.60 3.36 30.49
N LEU A 251 -2.37 2.86 30.41
CA LEU A 251 -1.90 1.74 31.24
C LEU A 251 -0.87 2.17 32.30
N GLY A 252 -0.39 3.41 32.27
CA GLY A 252 0.69 3.86 33.16
C GLY A 252 2.05 3.22 32.87
N ASP A 253 2.19 2.50 31.75
CA ASP A 253 3.42 1.83 31.34
C ASP A 253 4.35 2.81 30.61
N VAL A 254 5.38 3.25 31.32
CA VAL A 254 6.31 4.30 30.86
C VAL A 254 7.56 3.74 30.17
N THR A 255 7.64 2.43 29.91
CA THR A 255 8.83 1.78 29.37
C THR A 255 9.33 2.39 28.06
N ALA A 256 8.42 2.74 27.15
CA ALA A 256 8.75 3.37 25.86
C ALA A 256 8.90 4.90 25.95
N LEU A 257 8.49 5.53 27.06
CA LEU A 257 8.23 6.97 27.12
C LEU A 257 9.48 7.82 26.87
N ASP A 258 10.61 7.45 27.48
CA ASP A 258 11.87 8.17 27.29
C ASP A 258 12.35 8.10 25.83
N LYS A 259 12.21 6.94 25.19
CA LYS A 259 12.57 6.76 23.78
C LYS A 259 11.69 7.61 22.87
N VAL A 260 10.38 7.68 23.15
CA VAL A 260 9.45 8.57 22.43
C VAL A 260 9.85 10.03 22.57
N ILE A 261 10.16 10.51 23.78
CA ILE A 261 10.58 11.89 24.03
C ILE A 261 11.84 12.22 23.22
N VAL A 262 12.85 11.35 23.27
CA VAL A 262 14.12 11.54 22.53
C VAL A 262 13.85 11.56 21.02
N MET A 263 13.07 10.62 20.49
CA MET A 263 12.73 10.57 19.07
C MET A 263 12.00 11.84 18.63
N ARG A 264 10.96 12.27 19.36
CA ARG A 264 10.18 13.46 18.98
C ARG A 264 10.96 14.76 19.09
N ARG A 265 11.84 14.93 20.09
CA ARG A 265 12.77 16.07 20.14
C ARG A 265 13.69 16.11 18.92
N LYS A 266 14.33 14.98 18.58
CA LYS A 266 15.18 14.86 17.39
C LYS A 266 14.44 15.20 16.09
N HIS A 267 13.19 14.72 15.95
CA HIS A 267 12.36 15.04 14.78
C HIS A 267 12.03 16.53 14.69
N LEU A 268 11.76 17.19 15.81
CA LEU A 268 11.47 18.63 15.84
C LEU A 268 12.71 19.49 15.62
N GLU A 269 13.89 19.06 16.09
CA GLU A 269 15.18 19.72 15.82
C GLU A 269 15.56 19.62 14.34
N ALA A 270 15.25 18.49 13.69
CA ALA A 270 15.52 18.27 12.28
C ALA A 270 14.46 18.89 11.34
N ALA A 271 13.36 19.41 11.87
CA ALA A 271 12.29 19.99 11.06
C ALA A 271 12.74 21.32 10.43
N SER A 272 12.88 21.33 9.10
CA SER A 272 13.12 22.54 8.31
C SER A 272 11.82 23.33 8.08
N GLU A 273 11.94 24.58 7.59
CA GLU A 273 10.77 25.39 7.18
C GLU A 273 9.94 24.74 6.05
N THR A 274 10.53 23.79 5.32
CA THR A 274 9.88 22.99 4.25
C THR A 274 9.28 21.67 4.75
N ALA A 275 9.34 21.39 6.04
CA ALA A 275 8.80 20.16 6.62
C ALA A 275 7.27 20.10 6.47
N ASP A 276 6.75 18.88 6.36
CA ASP A 276 5.31 18.61 6.38
C ASP A 276 4.70 19.10 7.71
N THR A 277 3.93 20.19 7.63
CA THR A 277 3.33 20.86 8.78
C THR A 277 2.50 19.90 9.64
N GLY A 278 1.79 18.94 9.02
CA GLY A 278 1.01 17.94 9.74
C GLY A 278 1.87 17.03 10.60
N ARG A 279 3.02 16.59 10.09
CA ARG A 279 3.98 15.77 10.84
C ARG A 279 4.61 16.52 11.99
N VAL A 280 4.94 17.80 11.79
CA VAL A 280 5.48 18.65 12.85
C VAL A 280 4.45 18.82 13.97
N ILE A 281 3.19 19.13 13.62
CA ILE A 281 2.09 19.22 14.59
C ILE A 281 1.94 17.92 15.37
N GLN A 282 1.90 16.78 14.68
CA GLN A 282 1.76 15.46 15.32
C GLN A 282 2.93 15.18 16.28
N ALA A 283 4.17 15.45 15.87
CA ALA A 283 5.35 15.28 16.71
C ALA A 283 5.30 16.15 17.97
N ARG A 284 4.81 17.40 17.87
CA ARG A 284 4.60 18.29 19.02
C ARG A 284 3.50 17.79 19.96
N LEU A 285 2.39 17.30 19.42
CA LEU A 285 1.30 16.72 20.23
C LEU A 285 1.78 15.52 21.03
N GLU A 286 2.49 14.60 20.37
CA GLU A 286 3.00 13.40 21.02
C GLU A 286 4.11 13.71 22.04
N LEU A 287 5.02 14.65 21.73
CA LEU A 287 6.03 15.10 22.68
C LEU A 287 5.39 15.74 23.92
N GLY A 288 4.44 16.66 23.71
CA GLY A 288 3.74 17.32 24.81
C GLY A 288 3.00 16.34 25.72
N ARG A 289 2.26 15.39 25.13
CA ARG A 289 1.58 14.32 25.86
C ARG A 289 2.56 13.43 26.63
N ALA A 290 3.66 13.02 25.99
CA ALA A 290 4.68 12.22 26.63
C ALA A 290 5.31 12.93 27.85
N LEU A 291 5.58 14.23 27.71
CA LEU A 291 6.12 15.06 28.79
C LEU A 291 5.13 15.22 29.95
N ILE A 292 3.82 15.33 29.69
CA ILE A 292 2.79 15.35 30.75
C ILE A 292 2.85 14.06 31.57
N VAL A 293 2.79 12.90 30.91
CA VAL A 293 2.84 11.60 31.62
C VAL A 293 4.13 11.45 32.42
N ARG A 294 5.26 11.92 31.87
CA ARG A 294 6.54 11.92 32.59
C ARG A 294 6.52 12.83 33.81
N ALA A 295 5.98 14.05 33.66
CA ALA A 295 5.88 15.01 34.74
C ALA A 295 4.95 14.55 35.86
N GLU A 296 3.86 13.83 35.55
CA GLU A 296 2.99 13.22 36.56
C GLU A 296 3.73 12.22 37.46
N LYS A 297 4.75 11.54 36.94
CA LYS A 297 5.58 10.60 37.71
C LYS A 297 6.72 11.28 38.47
N GLN A 298 7.31 12.33 37.89
CA GLN A 298 8.52 12.98 38.43
C GLN A 298 8.21 14.26 39.23
N PHE A 299 7.00 14.78 39.14
CA PHE A 299 6.54 16.04 39.75
C PHE A 299 7.41 17.26 39.38
N ASP A 300 8.00 17.26 38.18
CA ASP A 300 8.88 18.33 37.71
C ASP A 300 8.12 19.42 36.93
N GLN A 301 8.06 20.62 37.50
CA GLN A 301 7.40 21.78 36.89
C GLN A 301 8.03 22.23 35.57
N ASN A 302 9.34 22.04 35.37
CA ASN A 302 10.01 22.43 34.13
C ASN A 302 9.55 21.57 32.95
N ILE A 303 9.37 20.27 33.18
CA ILE A 303 8.83 19.34 32.18
C ILE A 303 7.40 19.72 31.80
N VAL A 304 6.57 20.13 32.78
CA VAL A 304 5.21 20.63 32.51
C VAL A 304 5.23 21.89 31.64
N ARG A 305 6.15 22.84 31.91
CA ARG A 305 6.28 24.05 31.09
C ARG A 305 6.68 23.73 29.65
N GLU A 306 7.61 22.80 29.45
CA GLU A 306 7.98 22.32 28.12
C GLU A 306 6.78 21.67 27.41
N ALA A 307 6.03 20.82 28.11
CA ALA A 307 4.84 20.18 27.56
C ALA A 307 3.81 21.20 27.07
N ILE A 308 3.51 22.22 27.89
CA ILE A 308 2.59 23.31 27.56
C ILE A 308 3.08 24.06 26.31
N ALA A 309 4.37 24.38 26.22
CA ALA A 309 4.93 25.06 25.05
C ALA A 309 4.73 24.25 23.76
N GLN A 310 5.00 22.94 23.79
CA GLN A 310 4.84 22.08 22.62
C GLN A 310 3.37 21.96 22.19
N LEU A 311 2.46 21.74 23.15
CA LEU A 311 1.03 21.64 22.87
C LEU A 311 0.45 22.97 22.37
N SER A 312 0.91 24.10 22.90
CA SER A 312 0.45 25.42 22.45
C SER A 312 0.83 25.65 20.98
N GLN A 313 2.08 25.36 20.60
CA GLN A 313 2.52 25.45 19.21
C GLN A 313 1.78 24.47 18.29
N ALA A 314 1.45 23.27 18.77
CA ALA A 314 0.64 22.33 18.02
C ALA A 314 -0.79 22.85 17.77
N VAL A 315 -1.43 23.45 18.78
CA VAL A 315 -2.75 24.06 18.68
C VAL A 315 -2.75 25.25 17.71
N GLU A 316 -1.73 26.10 17.76
CA GLU A 316 -1.56 27.19 16.81
C GLU A 316 -1.42 26.67 15.38
N GLY A 317 -0.62 25.63 15.17
CA GLY A 317 -0.49 24.96 13.87
C GLY A 317 -1.81 24.40 13.37
N LEU A 318 -2.59 23.73 14.23
CA LEU A 318 -3.91 23.20 13.88
C LEU A 318 -4.92 24.31 13.54
N ARG A 319 -4.89 25.44 14.26
CA ARG A 319 -5.75 26.59 13.93
C ARG A 319 -5.46 27.19 12.57
N ALA A 320 -4.22 27.10 12.11
CA ALA A 320 -3.82 27.53 10.77
C ALA A 320 -4.13 26.49 9.68
N ASP A 321 -4.63 25.30 10.03
CA ASP A 321 -4.93 24.24 9.07
C ASP A 321 -6.09 24.66 8.12
N PRO A 322 -5.88 24.64 6.79
CA PRO A 322 -6.90 25.05 5.83
C PRO A 322 -8.21 24.23 5.89
N MET A 323 -8.15 22.94 6.24
CA MET A 323 -9.37 22.14 6.41
C MET A 323 -10.14 22.55 7.67
N ILE A 324 -9.46 22.81 8.78
CA ILE A 324 -10.10 23.28 10.02
C ILE A 324 -10.75 24.65 9.78
N LEU A 325 -10.05 25.57 9.14
CA LEU A 325 -10.60 26.88 8.78
C LEU A 325 -11.81 26.77 7.84
N ARG A 326 -11.77 25.86 6.85
CA ARG A 326 -12.92 25.58 5.97
C ARG A 326 -14.09 24.95 6.72
N ALA A 327 -13.83 24.05 7.66
CA ALA A 327 -14.87 23.44 8.48
C ALA A 327 -15.54 24.47 9.39
N GLN A 328 -14.76 25.36 10.00
CA GLN A 328 -15.26 26.48 10.80
C GLN A 328 -16.11 27.43 9.94
N SER A 329 -15.63 27.84 8.77
CA SER A 329 -16.40 28.74 7.90
C SER A 329 -17.71 28.11 7.40
N ALA A 330 -17.71 26.81 7.11
CA ALA A 330 -18.93 26.07 6.77
C ALA A 330 -19.90 25.99 7.96
N SER A 331 -19.39 25.74 9.18
CA SER A 331 -20.19 25.72 10.41
C SER A 331 -20.81 27.08 10.69
N ASP A 332 -20.05 28.16 10.57
CA ASP A 332 -20.54 29.53 10.77
C ASP A 332 -21.63 29.90 9.75
N ALA A 333 -21.44 29.50 8.49
CA ALA A 333 -22.44 29.69 7.45
C ALA A 333 -23.74 28.90 7.74
N LEU A 334 -23.64 27.67 8.23
CA LEU A 334 -24.78 26.87 8.65
C LEU A 334 -25.52 27.50 9.84
N PHE A 335 -24.78 27.96 10.85
CA PHE A 335 -25.37 28.61 12.02
C PHE A 335 -26.10 29.90 11.64
N LYS A 336 -25.52 30.68 10.72
CA LYS A 336 -26.16 31.87 10.14
C LYS A 336 -27.43 31.52 9.36
N ALA A 337 -27.42 30.43 8.60
CA ALA A 337 -28.61 29.96 7.89
C ALA A 337 -29.73 29.53 8.87
N GLN A 338 -29.38 28.79 9.93
CA GLN A 338 -30.32 28.38 10.97
C GLN A 338 -30.94 29.58 11.70
N SER A 339 -30.13 30.57 12.09
CA SER A 339 -30.64 31.77 12.76
C SER A 339 -31.54 32.61 11.85
N MET A 340 -31.27 32.67 10.54
CA MET A 340 -32.18 33.30 9.57
C MET A 340 -33.51 32.56 9.41
N ILE A 341 -33.52 31.23 9.47
CA ILE A 341 -34.75 30.44 9.42
C ILE A 341 -35.57 30.68 10.69
N GLU A 342 -34.93 30.64 11.87
CA GLU A 342 -35.60 30.91 13.14
C GLU A 342 -36.15 32.34 13.21
N SER A 343 -35.39 33.33 12.75
CA SER A 343 -35.86 34.72 12.73
C SER A 343 -37.04 34.90 11.77
N ARG A 344 -37.01 34.28 10.58
CA ARG A 344 -38.15 34.27 9.65
C ARG A 344 -39.38 33.58 10.24
N LYS A 345 -39.20 32.46 10.95
CA LYS A 345 -40.29 31.74 11.63
C LYS A 345 -40.90 32.60 12.73
N ARG A 346 -40.09 33.30 13.52
CA ARG A 346 -40.58 34.25 14.55
C ARG A 346 -41.29 35.45 13.92
N PHE A 347 -40.77 35.97 12.81
CA PHE A 347 -41.43 37.04 12.06
C PHE A 347 -42.79 36.61 11.50
N SER A 348 -42.90 35.42 10.91
CA SER A 348 -44.18 34.94 10.38
C SER A 348 -45.20 34.66 11.49
N LEU A 349 -44.76 34.23 12.68
CA LEU A 349 -45.64 34.00 13.83
C LEU A 349 -46.14 35.31 14.46
N ASN A 350 -45.32 36.37 14.45
CA ASN A 350 -45.66 37.64 15.10
C ASN A 350 -46.32 38.66 14.16
N PHE A 351 -46.13 38.54 12.84
CA PHE A 351 -46.60 39.52 11.85
C PHE A 351 -47.38 38.89 10.69
N GLY A 352 -47.64 37.58 10.72
CA GLY A 352 -48.47 36.87 9.75
C GLY A 352 -49.88 36.64 10.27
N SER A 353 -50.67 37.71 10.37
CA SER A 353 -52.14 37.69 10.50
C SER A 353 -52.75 38.75 9.62
#